data_AF-A0A136LK33-F1
#
_entry.id   AF-A0A136LK33-F1
#
_cell.length_a   1.000
_cell.length_b   1.000
_cell.length_c   1.000
_cell.angle_alpha   90.00
_cell.angle_beta   90.00
_cell.angle_gamma   90.00
#
_symmetry.space_group_name_H-M   'P 1'
#
loop_
_entity.id
_entity.type
_entity.pdbx_description
1 polymer ?
#
loop_
_entity_poly.entity_id
_entity_poly.type
_entity_poly.pdbx_seq_one_letter_code
_entity_poly.pdbx_strand_id
1 'polypeptide(L)'
;MKTETNDLLFEFTVDKPAKTVYIKREFDAPLSLVWDAFTKAELLDQWVAPAPFTSKTKYMNFEVGGKRFYAMVGPDGTARWAIQQYKSITPKTNFKMWNVFADKDENPEQHGSDWDYTFSEEKGVTTVRITIYNESFERMESLLEGFKLGFASSLKNLERLLASAVK
;
A
#
# COMPACT_ATOMS: atom_id res chain seq x y z
N MET A 1 -6.77 -16.51 32.76
CA MET A 1 -7.41 -15.89 31.58
C MET A 1 -6.48 -16.14 30.42
N LYS A 2 -6.95 -16.84 29.38
CA LYS A 2 -6.19 -17.03 28.15
C LYS A 2 -6.18 -15.70 27.42
N THR A 3 -5.02 -15.11 27.20
CA THR A 3 -4.84 -14.12 26.16
C THR A 3 -5.11 -14.82 24.84
N GLU A 4 -6.30 -14.61 24.26
CA GLU A 4 -6.56 -14.95 22.87
C GLU A 4 -5.60 -14.10 22.04
N THR A 5 -4.57 -14.72 21.48
CA THR A 5 -3.83 -14.15 20.37
C THR A 5 -4.84 -14.04 19.24
N ASN A 6 -5.39 -12.84 19.04
CA ASN A 6 -6.17 -12.54 17.85
C ASN A 6 -5.16 -12.57 16.69
N ASP A 7 -5.01 -13.72 16.04
CA ASP A 7 -4.17 -13.87 14.86
C ASP A 7 -4.85 -13.09 13.72
N LEU A 8 -4.55 -11.79 13.65
CA LEU A 8 -5.06 -10.90 12.62
C LEU A 8 -4.73 -11.48 11.24
N LEU A 9 -5.74 -11.56 10.37
CA LEU A 9 -5.61 -12.21 9.07
C LEU A 9 -4.56 -11.54 8.18
N PHE A 10 -3.76 -12.35 7.47
CA PHE A 10 -2.99 -11.92 6.31
C PHE A 10 -3.06 -12.99 5.21
N GLU A 11 -3.76 -12.68 4.12
CA GLU A 11 -3.86 -13.51 2.93
C GLU A 11 -3.21 -12.79 1.75
N PHE A 12 -2.44 -13.54 0.96
CA PHE A 12 -1.84 -13.08 -0.29
C PHE A 12 -2.02 -14.18 -1.33
N THR A 13 -2.84 -13.91 -2.33
CA THR A 13 -3.23 -14.87 -3.36
C THR A 13 -2.92 -14.31 -4.74
N VAL A 14 -2.49 -15.16 -5.67
CA VAL A 14 -2.18 -14.78 -7.04
C VAL A 14 -3.08 -15.55 -7.99
N ASP A 15 -3.78 -14.83 -8.86
CA ASP A 15 -4.53 -15.38 -9.98
C ASP A 15 -3.77 -15.07 -11.27
N LYS A 16 -3.05 -16.08 -11.79
CA LYS A 16 -2.22 -15.92 -12.98
C LYS A 16 -3.06 -15.63 -14.23
N PRO A 17 -4.15 -16.38 -14.53
CA PRO A 17 -5.02 -16.06 -15.65
C PRO A 17 -5.59 -14.64 -15.62
N ALA A 18 -5.99 -14.15 -14.44
CA ALA A 18 -6.51 -12.79 -14.27
C ALA A 18 -5.42 -11.71 -14.13
N LYS A 19 -4.13 -12.09 -14.12
CA LYS A 19 -2.97 -11.20 -13.90
C LYS A 19 -3.11 -10.32 -12.64
N THR A 20 -3.67 -10.90 -11.59
CA THR A 20 -4.15 -10.16 -10.43
C THR A 20 -3.60 -10.75 -9.13
N VAL A 21 -3.15 -9.87 -8.24
CA VAL A 21 -2.86 -10.20 -6.83
C VAL A 21 -4.00 -9.73 -5.95
N TYR A 22 -4.40 -10.57 -5.02
CA TYR A 22 -5.36 -10.27 -3.97
C TYR A 22 -4.65 -10.30 -2.62
N ILE A 23 -4.81 -9.23 -1.85
CA ILE A 23 -4.28 -9.11 -0.50
C ILE A 23 -5.44 -8.81 0.44
N LYS A 24 -5.51 -9.51 1.56
CA LYS A 24 -6.44 -9.22 2.65
C LYS A 24 -5.66 -9.15 3.95
N ARG A 25 -5.74 -8.01 4.66
CA ARG A 25 -5.07 -7.80 5.96
C ARG A 25 -6.04 -7.19 6.95
N GLU A 26 -6.03 -7.71 8.18
CA GLU A 26 -6.73 -7.11 9.32
C GLU A 26 -5.78 -6.31 10.19
N PHE A 27 -6.29 -5.23 10.76
CA PHE A 27 -5.60 -4.35 11.70
C PHE A 27 -6.48 -4.13 12.92
N ASP A 28 -5.91 -4.29 14.11
CA ASP A 28 -6.54 -3.94 15.38
C ASP A 28 -6.51 -2.42 15.59
N ALA A 29 -7.25 -1.71 14.74
CA ALA A 29 -7.38 -0.26 14.75
C ALA A 29 -8.69 0.17 14.07
N PRO A 30 -9.32 1.27 14.53
CA PRO A 30 -10.53 1.80 13.92
C PRO A 30 -10.30 2.30 12.49
N LEU A 31 -11.36 2.29 11.69
CA LEU A 31 -11.35 2.61 10.26
C LEU A 31 -10.77 4.00 9.98
N SER A 32 -11.02 4.97 10.85
CA SER A 32 -10.49 6.33 10.69
C SER A 32 -8.96 6.36 10.68
N LEU A 33 -8.31 5.64 11.59
CA LEU A 33 -6.85 5.61 11.69
C LEU A 33 -6.25 4.82 10.53
N VAL A 34 -6.87 3.70 10.16
CA VAL A 34 -6.42 2.92 9.00
C VAL A 34 -6.59 3.74 7.73
N TRP A 35 -7.75 4.34 7.51
CA TRP A 35 -7.99 5.22 6.34
C TRP A 35 -6.95 6.34 6.26
N ASP A 36 -6.70 7.04 7.35
CA ASP A 36 -5.68 8.09 7.41
C ASP A 36 -4.29 7.57 7.04
N ALA A 37 -3.91 6.39 7.55
CA ALA A 37 -2.61 5.79 7.25
C ALA A 37 -2.42 5.47 5.76
N PHE A 38 -3.49 5.22 5.01
CA PHE A 38 -3.44 4.98 3.57
C PHE A 38 -3.63 6.25 2.72
N THR A 39 -4.03 7.37 3.30
CA THR A 39 -4.48 8.57 2.53
C THR A 39 -3.78 9.87 2.93
N LYS A 40 -2.93 9.86 3.96
CA LYS A 40 -2.11 11.01 4.38
C LYS A 40 -0.64 10.77 4.06
N ALA A 41 -0.01 11.71 3.36
CA ALA A 41 1.37 11.59 2.88
C ALA A 41 2.36 11.31 4.02
N GLU A 42 2.21 12.05 5.11
CA GLU A 42 3.04 11.95 6.31
C GLU A 42 2.94 10.61 7.03
N LEU A 43 1.81 9.90 6.88
CA LEU A 43 1.63 8.55 7.43
C LEU A 43 2.12 7.50 6.44
N LEU A 44 1.79 7.64 5.15
CA LEU A 44 2.28 6.77 4.08
C LEU A 44 3.82 6.67 4.08
N ASP A 45 4.50 7.79 4.32
CA ASP A 45 5.96 7.84 4.36
C ASP A 45 6.59 7.02 5.51
N GLN A 46 5.81 6.72 6.55
CA GLN A 46 6.28 5.95 7.71
C GLN A 46 6.19 4.44 7.51
N TRP A 47 5.37 3.94 6.58
CA TRP A 47 5.12 2.49 6.47
C TRP A 47 5.31 1.89 5.07
N VAL A 48 5.09 2.65 3.99
CA VAL A 48 5.08 2.10 2.62
C VAL A 48 6.43 1.48 2.23
N ALA A 49 7.54 2.10 2.63
CA ALA A 49 8.88 1.58 2.36
C ALA A 49 9.32 0.57 3.44
N PRO A 50 9.73 -0.66 3.08
CA PRO A 50 10.24 -1.62 4.05
C PRO A 50 11.64 -1.20 4.53
N ALA A 51 11.93 -1.32 5.82
CA ALA A 51 13.26 -1.01 6.36
C ALA A 51 14.33 -1.90 5.68
N PRO A 52 15.53 -1.36 5.35
CA PRO A 52 16.07 -0.04 5.71
C PRO A 52 15.69 1.10 4.74
N PHE A 53 14.80 0.89 3.78
CA PHE A 53 14.36 1.95 2.87
C PHE A 53 13.43 2.94 3.59
N THR A 54 13.39 4.16 3.09
CA THR A 54 12.49 5.23 3.57
C THR A 54 11.65 5.75 2.42
N SER A 55 10.39 6.08 2.68
CA SER A 55 9.52 6.74 1.69
C SER A 55 9.58 8.25 1.92
N LYS A 56 9.67 9.02 0.84
CA LYS A 56 9.66 10.48 0.85
C LYS A 56 8.72 11.01 -0.20
N THR A 57 7.60 11.56 0.22
CA THR A 57 6.63 12.20 -0.66
C THR A 57 7.13 13.58 -1.07
N LYS A 58 7.21 13.83 -2.38
CA LYS A 58 7.53 15.15 -2.93
C LYS A 58 6.29 16.05 -2.91
N TYR A 59 5.16 15.50 -3.32
CA TYR A 59 3.84 16.11 -3.14
C TYR A 59 2.75 15.04 -3.26
N MET A 60 1.57 15.37 -2.75
CA MET A 60 0.38 14.52 -2.83
C MET A 60 -0.88 15.40 -2.87
N ASN A 61 -1.75 15.14 -3.85
CA ASN A 61 -3.13 15.61 -3.84
C ASN A 61 -4.08 14.41 -3.85
N PHE A 62 -4.73 14.13 -2.72
CA PHE A 62 -5.63 12.99 -2.56
C PHE A 62 -7.07 13.35 -2.96
N GLU A 63 -7.27 13.54 -4.26
CA GLU A 63 -8.56 13.82 -4.89
C GLU A 63 -8.69 12.98 -6.17
N VAL A 64 -9.90 12.83 -6.70
CA VAL A 64 -10.10 12.13 -7.99
C VAL A 64 -9.37 12.89 -9.10
N GLY A 65 -8.49 12.21 -9.83
CA GLY A 65 -7.59 12.83 -10.82
C GLY A 65 -6.32 13.43 -10.22
N GLY A 66 -6.23 13.52 -8.89
CA GLY A 66 -5.02 13.90 -8.17
C GLY A 66 -3.95 12.79 -8.22
N LYS A 67 -2.75 13.11 -7.73
CA LYS A 67 -1.64 12.16 -7.69
C LYS A 67 -0.72 12.39 -6.50
N ARG A 68 0.01 11.34 -6.13
CA ARG A 68 1.17 11.36 -5.24
C ARG A 68 2.41 11.03 -6.05
N PHE A 69 3.45 11.84 -5.88
CA PHE A 69 4.78 11.58 -6.41
C PHE A 69 5.77 11.46 -5.25
N TYR A 70 6.44 10.32 -5.15
CA TYR A 70 7.29 9.99 -4.02
C TYR A 70 8.50 9.16 -4.44
N ALA A 71 9.52 9.13 -3.59
CA ALA A 71 10.71 8.32 -3.75
C ALA A 71 10.81 7.30 -2.60
N MET A 72 11.22 6.08 -2.94
CA MET A 72 11.78 5.13 -1.99
C MET A 72 13.31 5.28 -2.01
N VAL A 73 13.89 5.65 -0.88
CA VAL A 73 15.32 5.93 -0.73
C VAL A 73 15.98 4.83 0.08
N GLY A 74 16.99 4.18 -0.50
CA GLY A 74 17.81 3.16 0.15
C GLY A 74 18.87 3.75 1.09
N PRO A 75 19.52 2.91 1.91
CA PRO A 75 20.55 3.33 2.87
C PRO A 75 21.82 3.88 2.19
N ASP A 76 22.05 3.52 0.92
CA ASP A 76 23.12 4.04 0.07
C ASP A 76 22.79 5.40 -0.57
N GLY A 77 21.58 5.92 -0.33
CA GLY A 77 21.08 7.16 -0.94
C GLY A 77 20.44 6.97 -2.30
N THR A 78 20.41 5.75 -2.86
CA THR A 78 19.76 5.47 -4.14
C THR A 78 18.25 5.66 -4.01
N ALA A 79 17.67 6.49 -4.88
CA ALA A 79 16.24 6.79 -4.88
C ALA A 79 15.54 6.16 -6.09
N ARG A 80 14.46 5.41 -5.82
CA ARG A 80 13.54 4.93 -6.86
C ARG A 80 12.22 5.70 -6.76
N TRP A 81 11.81 6.33 -7.84
CA TRP A 81 10.63 7.19 -7.87
C TRP A 81 9.39 6.43 -8.35
N ALA A 82 8.23 6.85 -7.86
CA ALA A 82 6.94 6.30 -8.25
C ALA A 82 5.84 7.37 -8.24
N ILE A 83 4.89 7.21 -9.15
CA ILE A 83 3.70 8.03 -9.30
C ILE A 83 2.49 7.16 -8.98
N GLN A 84 1.59 7.69 -8.16
CA GLN A 84 0.29 7.11 -7.84
C GLN A 84 -0.80 8.09 -8.26
N GLN A 85 -1.60 7.74 -9.26
CA GLN A 85 -2.71 8.57 -9.76
C GLN A 85 -4.04 8.04 -9.25
N TYR A 86 -4.81 8.86 -8.54
CA TYR A 86 -6.08 8.46 -7.93
C TYR A 86 -7.21 8.49 -8.95
N LYS A 87 -7.83 7.34 -9.19
CA LYS A 87 -8.88 7.14 -10.19
C LYS A 87 -10.29 7.30 -9.63
N SER A 88 -10.52 6.85 -8.40
CA SER A 88 -11.79 7.01 -7.70
C SER A 88 -11.55 7.03 -6.20
N ILE A 89 -12.38 7.78 -5.46
CA ILE A 89 -12.31 7.87 -4.00
C ILE A 89 -13.73 7.90 -3.46
N THR A 90 -14.04 6.95 -2.59
CA THR A 90 -15.22 6.96 -1.72
C THR A 90 -14.71 6.98 -0.29
N PRO A 91 -14.73 8.13 0.39
CA PRO A 91 -14.08 8.30 1.68
C PRO A 91 -14.44 7.20 2.69
N LYS A 92 -13.41 6.64 3.34
CA LYS A 92 -13.50 5.59 4.37
C LYS A 92 -13.98 4.22 3.87
N THR A 93 -14.26 4.02 2.59
CA THR A 93 -14.72 2.71 2.08
C THR A 93 -13.90 2.19 0.93
N ASN A 94 -13.49 3.06 -0.01
CA ASN A 94 -12.77 2.62 -1.20
C ASN A 94 -11.90 3.74 -1.80
N PHE A 95 -10.76 3.37 -2.38
CA PHE A 95 -10.15 4.18 -3.43
C PHE A 95 -9.43 3.29 -4.44
N LYS A 96 -9.32 3.80 -5.67
CA LYS A 96 -8.56 3.16 -6.75
C LYS A 96 -7.45 4.06 -7.22
N MET A 97 -6.32 3.48 -7.58
CA MET A 97 -5.19 4.23 -8.13
C MET A 97 -4.45 3.44 -9.20
N TRP A 98 -3.79 4.16 -10.10
CA TRP A 98 -2.78 3.60 -10.97
C TRP A 98 -1.40 3.93 -10.43
N ASN A 99 -0.56 2.91 -10.25
CA ASN A 99 0.78 3.01 -9.69
C ASN A 99 1.81 2.63 -10.75
N VAL A 100 2.79 3.50 -10.96
CA VAL A 100 3.88 3.31 -11.93
C VAL A 100 5.20 3.79 -11.34
N PHE A 101 6.30 3.15 -11.72
CA PHE A 101 7.63 3.68 -11.43
C PHE A 101 7.96 4.84 -12.37
N ALA A 102 8.81 5.75 -11.94
CA ALA A 102 9.20 6.92 -12.70
C ALA A 102 10.67 7.27 -12.43
N ASP A 103 11.18 8.26 -13.17
CA ASP A 103 12.42 8.95 -12.80
C ASP A 103 12.16 10.14 -11.85
N LYS A 104 13.23 10.85 -11.48
CA LYS A 104 13.20 12.02 -10.58
C LYS A 104 12.45 13.23 -11.18
N ASP A 105 12.31 13.26 -12.49
CA ASP A 105 11.70 14.32 -13.29
C ASP A 105 10.23 13.97 -13.63
N GLU A 106 9.73 12.90 -13.02
CA GLU A 106 8.34 12.43 -13.11
C GLU A 106 7.95 11.85 -14.48
N ASN A 107 8.93 11.32 -15.21
CA ASN A 107 8.65 10.56 -16.43
C ASN A 107 8.30 9.10 -16.06
N PRO A 108 7.06 8.63 -16.32
CA PRO A 108 6.65 7.28 -15.97
C PRO A 108 7.32 6.23 -16.86
N GLU A 109 7.62 5.07 -16.27
CA GLU A 109 7.92 3.87 -17.03
C GLU A 109 6.71 3.44 -17.89
N GLN A 110 6.98 2.62 -18.91
CA GLN A 110 5.96 2.20 -19.87
C GLN A 110 4.77 1.45 -19.22
N HIS A 111 5.03 0.66 -18.18
CA HIS A 111 4.03 -0.24 -17.60
C HIS A 111 3.78 0.11 -16.14
N GLY A 112 2.50 0.20 -15.76
CA GLY A 112 2.04 0.39 -14.39
C GLY A 112 1.18 -0.77 -13.90
N SER A 113 0.46 -0.51 -12.81
CA SER A 113 -0.45 -1.46 -12.17
C SER A 113 -1.66 -0.72 -11.64
N ASP A 114 -2.84 -1.34 -11.74
CA ASP A 114 -4.08 -0.82 -11.18
C ASP A 114 -4.33 -1.42 -9.81
N TRP A 115 -4.56 -0.55 -8.83
CA TRP A 115 -4.78 -0.92 -7.44
C TRP A 115 -6.18 -0.49 -7.00
N ASP A 116 -6.88 -1.40 -6.34
CA ASP A 116 -8.22 -1.18 -5.77
C ASP A 116 -8.18 -1.53 -4.29
N TYR A 117 -8.40 -0.54 -3.43
CA TYR A 117 -8.39 -0.67 -1.98
C TYR A 117 -9.81 -0.57 -1.45
N THR A 118 -10.23 -1.56 -0.68
CA THR A 118 -11.51 -1.55 0.03
C THR A 118 -11.29 -1.72 1.52
N PHE A 119 -12.01 -0.93 2.31
CA PHE A 119 -11.91 -0.88 3.76
C PHE A 119 -13.26 -1.24 4.38
N SER A 120 -13.23 -2.05 5.44
CA SER A 120 -14.41 -2.38 6.23
C SER A 120 -14.02 -2.60 7.68
N GLU A 121 -14.81 -2.13 8.63
CA GLU A 121 -14.57 -2.31 10.06
C GLU A 121 -15.65 -3.18 10.69
N GLU A 122 -15.22 -4.11 11.54
CA GLU A 122 -16.10 -4.88 12.41
C GLU A 122 -15.49 -4.92 13.82
N LYS A 123 -16.25 -4.49 14.83
CA LYS A 123 -15.86 -4.54 16.26
C LYS A 123 -14.48 -3.94 16.55
N GLY A 124 -14.15 -2.80 15.92
CA GLY A 124 -12.88 -2.10 16.10
C GLY A 124 -11.71 -2.67 15.29
N VAL A 125 -11.91 -3.78 14.57
CA VAL A 125 -10.91 -4.36 13.67
C VAL A 125 -11.23 -3.95 12.24
N THR A 126 -10.26 -3.33 11.57
CA THR A 126 -10.40 -2.92 10.16
C THR A 126 -9.77 -3.95 9.23
N THR A 127 -10.55 -4.47 8.29
CA THR A 127 -10.06 -5.26 7.16
C THR A 127 -9.77 -4.34 5.98
N VAL A 128 -8.58 -4.48 5.40
CA VAL A 128 -8.19 -3.88 4.12
C VAL A 128 -8.06 -4.98 3.08
N ARG A 129 -8.77 -4.82 1.96
CA ARG A 129 -8.67 -5.67 0.77
C ARG A 129 -8.00 -4.87 -0.34
N ILE A 130 -6.99 -5.45 -0.97
CA ILE A 130 -6.22 -4.82 -2.04
C ILE A 130 -6.24 -5.77 -3.23
N THR A 131 -6.71 -5.27 -4.36
CA THR A 131 -6.64 -5.96 -5.65
C THR A 131 -5.66 -5.22 -6.53
N ILE A 132 -4.68 -5.94 -7.08
CA ILE A 132 -3.61 -5.37 -7.90
C ILE A 132 -3.60 -6.07 -9.25
N TYR A 133 -4.08 -5.37 -10.27
CA TYR A 133 -4.03 -5.82 -11.66
C TYR A 133 -2.75 -5.33 -12.34
N ASN A 134 -2.09 -6.22 -13.06
CA ASN A 134 -0.89 -5.92 -13.85
C ASN A 134 -1.13 -6.28 -15.31
N GLU A 135 -0.81 -5.37 -16.22
CA GLU A 135 -0.95 -5.63 -17.66
C GLU A 135 0.02 -6.72 -18.15
N SER A 136 1.23 -6.75 -17.58
CA SER A 136 2.27 -7.76 -17.83
C SER A 136 2.45 -8.68 -16.63
N PHE A 137 1.90 -9.89 -16.74
CA PHE A 137 2.08 -10.94 -15.72
C PHE A 137 3.52 -11.42 -15.66
N GLU A 138 4.25 -11.48 -16.78
CA GLU A 138 5.66 -11.91 -16.81
C GLU A 138 6.54 -10.99 -15.94
N ARG A 139 6.35 -9.67 -16.05
CA ARG A 139 6.99 -8.69 -15.18
C ARG A 139 6.61 -8.93 -13.72
N MET A 140 5.31 -9.11 -13.45
CA MET A 140 4.81 -9.34 -12.12
C MET A 140 5.38 -10.62 -11.49
N GLU A 141 5.41 -11.73 -12.23
CA GLU A 141 5.92 -13.03 -11.77
C GLU A 141 7.40 -12.94 -11.41
N SER A 142 8.21 -12.26 -12.23
CA SER A 142 9.63 -12.04 -11.92
C SER A 142 9.87 -11.25 -10.63
N LEU A 143 8.92 -10.40 -10.24
CA LEU A 143 9.00 -9.54 -9.07
C LEU A 143 8.19 -10.07 -7.88
N LEU A 144 7.40 -11.15 -8.07
CA LEU A 144 6.31 -11.50 -7.17
C LEU A 144 6.80 -11.85 -5.76
N GLU A 145 7.84 -12.68 -5.65
CA GLU A 145 8.40 -13.07 -4.36
C GLU A 145 8.99 -11.86 -3.62
N GLY A 146 9.76 -11.03 -4.32
CA GLY A 146 10.31 -9.79 -3.76
C GLY A 146 9.21 -8.80 -3.35
N PHE A 147 8.16 -8.68 -4.16
CA PHE A 147 7.00 -7.86 -3.87
C PHE A 147 6.25 -8.37 -2.63
N LYS A 148 5.98 -9.68 -2.54
CA LYS A 148 5.29 -10.29 -1.40
C LYS A 148 6.06 -10.06 -0.10
N LEU A 149 7.37 -10.32 -0.09
CA LEU A 149 8.23 -10.11 1.07
C LEU A 149 8.31 -8.63 1.47
N GLY A 150 8.54 -7.75 0.48
CA GLY A 150 8.60 -6.31 0.69
C GLY A 150 7.29 -5.75 1.23
N PHE A 151 6.16 -6.11 0.62
CA PHE A 151 4.84 -5.66 1.04
C PHE A 151 4.48 -6.18 2.43
N ALA A 152 4.73 -7.46 2.73
CA ALA A 152 4.53 -8.00 4.06
C ALA A 152 5.39 -7.26 5.12
N SER A 153 6.62 -6.87 4.78
CA SER A 153 7.45 -6.06 5.66
C SER A 153 6.89 -4.65 5.85
N SER A 154 6.38 -4.00 4.81
CA SER A 154 5.72 -2.69 4.91
C SER A 154 4.45 -2.75 5.78
N LEU A 155 3.66 -3.83 5.70
CA LEU A 155 2.49 -4.01 6.56
C LEU A 155 2.87 -4.15 8.05
N LYS A 156 4.03 -4.71 8.38
CA LYS A 156 4.56 -4.71 9.76
C LYS A 156 4.96 -3.31 10.25
N ASN A 157 5.36 -2.41 9.35
CA ASN A 157 5.58 -1.00 9.70
C ASN A 157 4.23 -0.34 10.01
N LEU A 158 3.22 -0.62 9.20
CA LEU A 158 1.88 -0.07 9.37
C LEU A 158 1.23 -0.54 10.68
N GLU A 159 1.39 -1.82 11.02
CA GLU A 159 0.91 -2.37 12.30
C GLU A 159 1.53 -1.63 13.49
N ARG A 160 2.84 -1.38 13.46
CA ARG A 160 3.53 -0.60 14.50
C ARG A 160 3.07 0.86 14.54
N LEU A 161 2.87 1.48 13.38
CA LEU A 161 2.35 2.84 13.27
C LEU A 161 0.98 2.95 13.93
N LEU A 162 0.05 2.05 13.60
CA LEU A 162 -1.30 2.04 14.14
C LEU A 162 -1.31 1.77 15.65
N ALA A 163 -0.52 0.80 16.13
CA ALA A 163 -0.39 0.50 17.55
C ALA A 163 0.14 1.70 18.37
N SER A 164 0.95 2.58 17.76
CA SER A 164 1.43 3.79 18.43
C SER A 164 0.41 4.94 18.47
N ALA A 165 -0.58 4.91 17.58
CA ALA A 165 -1.63 5.93 17.44
C ALA A 165 -2.88 5.62 18.28
N VAL A 166 -3.12 4.35 18.61
CA VAL A 166 -4.15 3.91 19.55
C VAL A 166 -3.58 4.00 20.97
N LYS A 167 -3.65 5.19 21.59
CA LYS A 167 -3.34 5.41 23.01
C LYS A 167 -4.58 5.89 23.76
#